data_AF-A0A8T4G066-F1
#
_entry.id   AF-A0A8T4G066-F1
#
_cell.length_a   1.000
_cell.length_b   1.000
_cell.length_c   1.000
_cell.angle_alpha   90.00
_cell.angle_beta   90.00
_cell.angle_gamma   90.00
#
_symmetry.space_group_name_H-M   'P 1'
#
loop_
_entity.id
_entity.type
_entity.pdbx_description
1 polymer ?
#
loop_
_entity_poly.entity_id
_entity_poly.type
_entity_poly.pdbx_seq_one_letter_code
_entity_poly.pdbx_strand_id
1 'polypeptide(L)'
;MRWKSNILLGCFVFQAVTNLAFYGFVPIMFSSIVPSSAYRHIAWVLPFLILGYFALGTISLYYLGIATNFKRAKKFGAVYFLFGLLGSLWALLYFMRTPVETPILFAVLETWVLSSLVGLIIFLKGKEVSVPPALSVIAIALLSASAFLSAFSAQWLASDYYVHVKMEENVPKNATVIVAYPEQVPSPNITTSS
;
A
#
# COMPACT_ATOMS: atom_id res chain seq x y z
N MET A 1 22.90 13.66 15.98
CA MET A 1 21.44 13.59 16.21
C MET A 1 20.63 14.13 15.04
N ARG A 2 20.97 15.30 14.47
CA ARG A 2 20.26 15.94 13.35
C ARG A 2 20.10 15.04 12.11
N TRP A 3 21.12 14.26 11.75
CA TRP A 3 21.05 13.35 10.61
C TRP A 3 20.01 12.23 10.78
N LYS A 4 19.89 11.65 11.99
CA LYS A 4 18.87 10.60 12.29
C LYS A 4 17.46 11.15 12.15
N SER A 5 17.25 12.40 12.60
CA SER A 5 15.99 13.12 12.45
C SER A 5 15.63 13.33 10.98
N ASN A 6 16.58 13.82 10.19
CA ASN A 6 16.38 14.06 8.75
C ASN A 6 16.09 12.77 7.99
N ILE A 7 16.82 11.67 8.26
CA ILE A 7 16.56 10.38 7.61
C ILE A 7 15.19 9.85 8.02
N LEU A 8 14.84 9.91 9.31
CA LEU A 8 13.55 9.41 9.80
C LEU A 8 12.37 10.19 9.19
N LEU A 9 12.46 11.51 9.15
CA LEU A 9 11.50 12.35 8.44
C LEU A 9 11.45 12.00 6.95
N GLY A 10 12.62 11.81 6.34
CA GLY A 10 12.75 11.37 4.95
C GLY A 10 12.03 10.05 4.68
N CYS A 11 12.11 9.06 5.58
CA CYS A 11 11.39 7.80 5.47
C CYS A 11 9.87 8.00 5.45
N PHE A 12 9.32 8.83 6.36
CA PHE A 12 7.89 9.15 6.41
C PHE A 12 7.42 9.87 5.14
N VAL A 13 8.17 10.90 4.71
CA VAL A 13 7.83 11.68 3.51
C VAL A 13 7.93 10.81 2.26
N PHE A 14 8.99 10.00 2.15
CA PHE A 14 9.16 9.07 1.04
C PHE A 14 8.00 8.08 0.96
N GLN A 15 7.60 7.45 2.07
CA GLN A 15 6.45 6.54 2.08
C GLN A 15 5.15 7.26 1.70
N ALA A 16 4.91 8.47 2.20
CA ALA A 16 3.72 9.23 1.83
C ALA A 16 3.69 9.58 0.33
N VAL A 17 4.80 10.09 -0.21
CA VAL A 17 4.92 10.49 -1.62
C VAL A 17 4.84 9.29 -2.55
N THR A 18 5.56 8.21 -2.26
CA THR A 18 5.48 6.97 -3.04
C THR A 18 4.05 6.44 -3.03
N ASN A 19 3.39 6.39 -1.88
CA ASN A 19 2.01 5.92 -1.84
C ASN A 19 1.05 6.84 -2.62
N LEU A 20 1.24 8.16 -2.60
CA LEU A 20 0.47 9.08 -3.43
C LEU A 20 0.73 8.87 -4.94
N ALA A 21 2.00 8.74 -5.34
CA ALA A 21 2.41 8.55 -6.73
C ALA A 21 1.88 7.24 -7.33
N PHE A 22 1.69 6.22 -6.50
CA PHE A 22 1.15 4.92 -6.89
C PHE A 22 -0.32 4.74 -6.46
N TYR A 23 -1.11 5.81 -6.51
CA TYR A 23 -2.58 5.81 -6.32
C TYR A 23 -3.07 5.12 -5.05
N GLY A 24 -2.27 5.24 -3.99
CA GLY A 24 -2.53 4.62 -2.72
C GLY A 24 -2.38 3.11 -2.79
N PHE A 25 -1.21 2.57 -3.18
CA PHE A 25 -0.96 1.12 -3.35
C PHE A 25 -1.00 0.30 -2.05
N VAL A 26 -1.00 0.92 -0.87
CA VAL A 26 -1.04 0.22 0.44
C VAL A 26 -2.17 -0.84 0.60
N PRO A 27 -3.37 -0.74 0.01
CA PRO A 27 -4.36 -1.81 -0.05
C PRO A 27 -3.81 -3.10 -0.66
N ILE A 28 -2.89 -3.03 -1.62
CA ILE A 28 -2.23 -4.21 -2.21
C ILE A 28 -1.42 -4.94 -1.13
N MET A 29 -0.69 -4.18 -0.29
CA MET A 29 0.04 -4.75 0.83
C MET A 29 -0.90 -5.46 1.81
N PHE A 30 -2.01 -4.83 2.21
CA PHE A 30 -2.96 -5.42 3.15
C PHE A 30 -3.75 -6.60 2.57
N SER A 31 -4.18 -6.52 1.30
CA SER A 31 -4.92 -7.60 0.63
C SER A 31 -4.07 -8.85 0.42
N SER A 32 -2.76 -8.71 0.18
CA SER A 32 -1.86 -9.87 0.04
C SER A 32 -1.75 -10.74 1.30
N ILE A 33 -2.07 -10.18 2.48
CA ILE A 33 -2.03 -10.89 3.77
C ILE A 33 -3.33 -11.69 3.99
N VAL A 34 -4.42 -11.27 3.36
CA VAL A 34 -5.74 -11.86 3.57
C VAL A 34 -5.91 -13.09 2.66
N PRO A 35 -6.17 -14.29 3.22
CA PRO A 35 -6.52 -15.45 2.41
C PRO A 35 -7.78 -15.18 1.59
N SER A 36 -7.81 -15.67 0.35
CA SER A 36 -8.96 -15.50 -0.57
C SER A 36 -10.29 -15.96 0.04
N SER A 37 -10.27 -17.04 0.84
CA SER A 37 -11.44 -17.56 1.56
C SER A 37 -11.99 -16.62 2.63
N ALA A 38 -11.13 -15.80 3.23
CA ALA A 38 -11.52 -14.83 4.26
C ALA A 38 -11.84 -13.46 3.67
N TYR A 39 -11.35 -13.16 2.46
CA TYR A 39 -11.47 -11.84 1.84
C TYR A 39 -12.92 -11.35 1.74
N ARG A 40 -13.85 -12.26 1.39
CA ARG A 40 -15.30 -11.97 1.36
C ARG A 40 -15.88 -11.46 2.68
N HIS A 41 -15.30 -11.82 3.81
CA HIS A 41 -15.82 -11.41 5.12
C HIS A 41 -15.15 -10.15 5.66
N ILE A 42 -13.95 -9.82 5.18
CA ILE A 42 -13.11 -8.79 5.79
C ILE A 42 -12.70 -7.67 4.84
N ALA A 43 -13.05 -7.74 3.55
CA ALA A 43 -12.75 -6.69 2.56
C ALA A 43 -13.28 -5.30 2.98
N TRP A 44 -14.40 -5.24 3.70
CA TRP A 44 -14.96 -3.97 4.19
C TRP A 44 -14.14 -3.34 5.33
N VAL A 45 -13.30 -4.13 6.01
CA VAL A 45 -12.45 -3.67 7.13
C VAL A 45 -11.16 -3.03 6.61
N LEU A 46 -10.75 -3.35 5.38
CA LEU A 46 -9.49 -2.91 4.78
C LEU A 46 -9.26 -1.39 4.83
N PRO A 47 -10.24 -0.53 4.49
CA PRO A 47 -10.07 0.93 4.60
C PRO A 47 -9.74 1.39 6.03
N PHE A 48 -10.37 0.78 7.04
CA PHE A 48 -10.13 1.12 8.45
C PHE A 48 -8.74 0.68 8.91
N LEU A 49 -8.26 -0.48 8.46
CA LEU A 49 -6.90 -0.95 8.75
C LEU A 49 -5.84 -0.01 8.16
N ILE A 50 -6.08 0.49 6.95
CA ILE A 50 -5.22 1.46 6.29
C ILE A 50 -5.19 2.79 7.05
N LEU A 51 -6.36 3.31 7.43
CA LEU A 51 -6.44 4.52 8.25
C LEU A 51 -5.71 4.33 9.58
N GLY A 52 -5.90 3.18 10.24
CA GLY A 52 -5.18 2.83 11.47
C GLY A 52 -3.67 2.78 11.28
N TYR A 53 -3.21 2.18 10.18
CA TYR A 53 -1.79 2.13 9.82
C TYR A 53 -1.19 3.53 9.68
N PHE A 54 -1.80 4.40 8.88
CA PHE A 54 -1.31 5.77 8.70
C PHE A 54 -1.48 6.65 9.95
N ALA A 55 -2.47 6.37 10.80
CA ALA A 55 -2.63 7.03 12.08
C ALA A 55 -1.42 6.77 13.00
N LEU A 56 -0.85 5.56 13.00
CA LEU A 56 0.37 5.27 13.76
C LEU A 56 1.54 6.18 13.33
N GLY A 57 1.73 6.35 12.01
CA GLY A 57 2.76 7.24 11.47
C GLY A 57 2.50 8.70 11.82
N THR A 58 1.25 9.14 11.72
CA THR A 58 0.82 10.51 12.06
C THR A 58 1.04 10.83 13.54
N ILE A 59 0.60 9.94 14.44
CA ILE A 59 0.80 10.08 15.88
C ILE A 59 2.30 10.08 16.22
N SER A 60 3.08 9.23 15.54
CA SER A 60 4.54 9.22 15.70
C SER A 60 5.18 10.58 15.35
N LEU A 61 4.81 11.16 14.20
CA LEU A 61 5.31 12.48 13.79
C LEU A 61 4.88 13.60 14.73
N TYR A 62 3.64 13.55 15.21
CA TYR A 62 3.14 14.50 16.20
C TYR A 62 4.04 14.51 17.46
N TYR A 63 4.39 13.32 17.97
CA TYR A 63 5.29 13.22 19.11
C TYR A 63 6.75 13.53 18.79
N LEU A 64 7.23 13.30 17.56
CA LEU A 64 8.58 13.66 17.14
C LEU A 64 8.79 15.18 17.02
N GLY A 65 7.78 15.91 16.54
CA GLY A 65 7.93 17.30 16.14
C GLY A 65 7.17 18.32 16.97
N ILE A 66 6.01 17.98 17.50
CA ILE A 66 5.11 18.94 18.17
C ILE A 66 5.19 18.75 19.68
N ALA A 67 4.82 17.56 20.16
CA ALA A 67 4.85 17.24 21.60
C ALA A 67 6.23 16.78 22.12
N THR A 68 7.22 16.66 21.22
CA THR A 68 8.64 16.38 21.51
C THR A 68 8.89 15.21 22.49
N ASN A 69 8.05 14.18 22.45
CA ASN A 69 8.13 12.99 23.30
C ASN A 69 8.64 11.78 22.51
N PHE A 70 9.97 11.63 22.47
CA PHE A 70 10.61 10.55 21.70
C PHE A 70 10.18 9.14 22.13
N LYS A 71 9.89 8.90 23.43
CA LYS A 71 9.47 7.57 23.91
C LYS A 71 8.13 7.15 23.31
N ARG A 72 7.16 8.06 23.28
CA ARG A 72 5.86 7.82 22.63
C ARG A 72 6.01 7.73 21.12
N ALA A 73 6.76 8.65 20.52
CA ALA A 73 7.02 8.64 19.09
C ALA A 73 7.63 7.30 18.63
N LYS A 74 8.64 6.80 19.37
CA LYS A 74 9.25 5.49 19.15
C LYS A 74 8.24 4.36 19.21
N LYS A 75 7.32 4.35 20.16
CA LYS A 75 6.32 3.28 20.29
C LYS A 75 5.43 3.22 19.04
N PHE A 76 4.84 4.33 18.62
CA PHE A 76 3.93 4.36 17.47
C PHE A 76 4.69 4.18 16.14
N GLY A 77 5.82 4.87 16.00
CA GLY A 77 6.64 4.82 14.80
C GLY A 77 7.31 3.47 14.58
N ALA A 78 7.77 2.79 15.62
CA ALA A 78 8.29 1.43 15.49
C ALA A 78 7.21 0.44 15.04
N VAL A 79 5.98 0.56 15.56
CA VAL A 79 4.86 -0.27 15.13
C VAL A 79 4.49 0.03 13.67
N TYR A 80 4.40 1.31 13.30
CA TYR A 80 4.17 1.74 11.90
C TYR A 80 5.20 1.13 10.93
N PHE A 81 6.49 1.29 11.23
CA PHE A 81 7.54 0.76 10.36
C PHE A 81 7.63 -0.77 10.40
N LEU A 82 7.29 -1.42 11.52
CA LEU A 82 7.23 -2.87 11.59
C LEU A 82 6.12 -3.43 10.70
N PHE A 83 4.91 -2.85 10.74
CA PHE A 83 3.82 -3.24 9.85
C PHE A 83 4.17 -2.97 8.38
N GLY A 84 4.79 -1.82 8.09
CA GLY A 84 5.27 -1.51 6.74
C GLY A 84 6.28 -2.54 6.24
N LEU A 85 7.24 -2.92 7.08
CA LEU A 85 8.27 -3.91 6.74
C LEU A 85 7.69 -5.30 6.50
N LEU A 86 6.93 -5.83 7.46
CA LEU A 86 6.38 -7.18 7.38
C LEU A 86 5.33 -7.30 6.27
N GLY A 87 4.47 -6.28 6.12
CA GLY A 87 3.44 -6.28 5.08
C GLY A 87 4.05 -6.23 3.68
N SER A 88 5.05 -5.39 3.44
CA SER A 88 5.69 -5.29 2.13
C SER A 88 6.54 -6.52 1.79
N LEU A 89 7.23 -7.10 2.77
CA LEU A 89 7.92 -8.39 2.60
C LEU A 89 6.95 -9.52 2.24
N TRP A 90 5.80 -9.59 2.93
CA TRP A 90 4.78 -10.57 2.63
C TRP A 90 4.22 -10.40 1.21
N ALA A 91 3.90 -9.16 0.83
CA ALA A 91 3.44 -8.84 -0.51
C ALA A 91 4.46 -9.23 -1.59
N LEU A 92 5.75 -8.97 -1.37
CA LEU A 92 6.82 -9.42 -2.28
C LEU A 92 6.82 -10.94 -2.45
N LEU A 93 6.78 -11.69 -1.35
CA LEU A 93 6.76 -13.15 -1.39
C LEU A 93 5.50 -13.70 -2.08
N TYR A 94 4.35 -13.06 -1.85
CA TYR A 94 3.11 -13.39 -2.52
C TYR A 94 3.24 -13.19 -4.04
N PHE A 95 3.72 -12.02 -4.46
CA PHE A 95 3.84 -11.69 -5.88
C PHE A 95 4.96 -12.43 -6.61
N MET A 96 6.00 -12.88 -5.92
CA MET A 96 7.00 -13.78 -6.52
C MET A 96 6.40 -15.15 -6.90
N ARG A 97 5.32 -15.57 -6.23
CA ARG A 97 4.67 -16.87 -6.46
C ARG A 97 3.50 -16.80 -7.44
N THR A 98 2.98 -15.61 -7.69
CA THR A 98 1.88 -15.37 -8.63
C THR A 98 2.42 -14.68 -9.88
N PRO A 99 2.06 -15.11 -11.10
CA PRO A 99 2.48 -14.42 -12.31
C PRO A 99 1.86 -13.02 -12.35
N VAL A 100 2.65 -12.00 -12.02
CA VAL A 100 2.22 -10.59 -12.08
C VAL A 100 3.14 -9.83 -13.02
N GLU A 101 2.54 -9.18 -14.02
CA GLU A 101 3.23 -8.46 -15.09
C GLU A 101 3.65 -7.03 -14.71
N THR A 102 3.81 -6.72 -13.42
CA THR A 102 4.11 -5.35 -12.98
C THR A 102 5.46 -5.24 -12.26
N PRO A 103 6.59 -5.16 -12.98
CA PRO A 103 7.92 -5.02 -12.38
C PRO A 103 8.05 -3.76 -11.51
N ILE A 104 7.26 -2.72 -11.82
CA ILE A 104 7.25 -1.48 -11.03
C ILE A 104 6.73 -1.69 -9.61
N LEU A 105 5.79 -2.63 -9.40
CA LEU A 105 5.23 -2.93 -8.08
C LEU A 105 6.29 -3.57 -7.17
N PHE A 106 7.17 -4.42 -7.72
CA PHE A 106 8.29 -4.99 -6.98
C PHE A 106 9.24 -3.89 -6.49
N ALA A 107 9.63 -2.97 -7.36
CA ALA A 107 10.50 -1.85 -6.98
C ALA A 107 9.85 -0.96 -5.89
N VAL A 108 8.54 -0.71 -5.98
CA VAL A 108 7.80 0.04 -4.96
C VAL A 108 7.80 -0.70 -3.62
N LEU A 109 7.53 -2.00 -3.62
CA LEU A 109 7.54 -2.81 -2.40
C LEU A 109 8.94 -2.92 -1.79
N GLU A 110 9.98 -3.12 -2.60
CA GLU A 110 11.38 -3.17 -2.13
C GLU A 110 11.82 -1.84 -1.51
N THR A 111 11.51 -0.73 -2.16
CA THR A 111 11.81 0.60 -1.59
C THR A 111 11.00 0.87 -0.32
N TRP A 112 9.78 0.34 -0.23
CA TRP A 112 8.97 0.39 1.00
C TRP A 112 9.57 -0.44 2.14
N VAL A 113 10.08 -1.65 1.84
CA VAL A 113 10.83 -2.52 2.76
C VAL A 113 12.05 -1.77 3.29
N LEU A 114 12.87 -1.21 2.39
CA LEU A 114 14.10 -0.50 2.75
C LEU A 114 13.80 0.73 3.62
N SER A 115 12.82 1.56 3.22
CA SER A 115 12.41 2.73 4.01
C SER A 115 11.90 2.32 5.39
N SER A 116 11.11 1.24 5.46
CA SER A 116 10.58 0.72 6.72
C SER A 116 11.69 0.18 7.63
N LEU A 117 12.65 -0.55 7.07
CA LEU A 117 13.79 -1.09 7.80
C LEU A 117 14.66 0.05 8.37
N VAL A 118 14.97 1.06 7.57
CA VAL A 118 15.75 2.22 8.01
C VAL A 118 15.03 2.98 9.13
N GLY A 119 13.75 3.29 8.95
CA GLY A 119 12.93 3.95 9.96
C GLY A 119 12.87 3.17 11.28
N LEU A 120 12.68 1.85 11.19
CA LEU A 120 12.65 0.96 12.34
C LEU A 120 14.01 0.92 13.07
N ILE A 121 15.12 0.76 12.35
CA ILE A 121 16.47 0.75 12.92
C ILE A 121 16.74 2.07 13.65
N ILE A 122 16.36 3.21 13.06
CA ILE A 122 16.55 4.53 13.70
C ILE A 122 15.71 4.63 14.96
N PHE A 123 14.47 4.15 15.01
CA PHE A 123 13.68 4.16 16.24
C PHE A 123 14.25 3.21 17.31
N LEU A 124 14.73 2.03 16.93
CA LEU A 124 15.29 1.07 17.87
C LEU A 124 16.60 1.56 18.48
N LYS A 125 17.52 2.08 17.66
CA LYS A 125 18.87 2.52 18.07
C LYS A 125 18.98 4.02 18.36
N GLY A 126 17.96 4.80 18.05
CA GLY A 126 17.92 6.24 18.27
C GLY A 126 17.68 6.60 19.73
N LYS A 127 18.24 7.72 20.15
CA LYS A 127 17.96 8.39 21.41
C LYS A 127 17.69 9.86 21.09
N GLU A 128 16.65 10.42 21.72
CA GLU A 128 16.34 11.86 21.69
C GLU A 128 16.26 12.45 20.27
N VAL A 129 15.62 11.71 19.35
CA VAL A 129 15.38 12.24 18.00
C VAL A 129 14.17 13.17 18.04
N SER A 130 14.33 14.40 17.57
CA SER A 130 13.26 15.37 17.37
C SER A 130 13.34 15.99 15.98
N VAL A 131 12.20 16.39 15.44
CA VAL A 131 12.07 17.01 14.10
C VAL A 131 11.55 18.43 14.27
N PRO A 132 11.91 19.40 13.42
CA PRO A 132 11.29 20.72 13.44
C PRO A 132 9.75 20.64 13.32
N PRO A 133 8.98 21.38 14.13
CA PRO A 133 7.51 21.29 14.14
C PRO A 133 6.88 21.52 12.75
N ALA A 134 7.36 22.53 12.02
CA ALA A 134 6.85 22.84 10.67
C ALA A 134 7.00 21.66 9.69
N LEU A 135 8.15 20.99 9.72
CA LEU A 135 8.39 19.82 8.87
C LEU A 135 7.53 18.61 9.30
N SER A 136 7.30 18.46 10.60
CA SER A 136 6.39 17.43 11.11
C SER A 136 4.95 17.66 10.65
N VAL A 137 4.46 18.90 10.71
CA VAL A 137 3.11 19.26 10.23
C VAL A 137 2.95 18.95 8.74
N ILE A 138 3.95 19.30 7.91
CA ILE A 138 3.95 19.00 6.47
C ILE A 138 3.90 17.48 6.24
N ALA A 139 4.74 16.72 6.95
CA ALA A 139 4.77 15.26 6.82
C ALA A 139 3.47 14.60 7.30
N ILE A 140 2.84 15.13 8.36
CA ILE A 140 1.52 14.70 8.84
C ILE A 140 0.45 14.95 7.77
N ALA A 141 0.43 16.14 7.17
CA ALA A 141 -0.53 16.46 6.11
C ALA A 141 -0.37 15.52 4.90
N LEU A 142 0.88 15.27 4.48
CA LEU A 142 1.19 14.32 3.41
C LEU A 142 0.74 12.89 3.74
N LEU A 143 1.09 12.37 4.93
CA LEU A 143 0.65 11.03 5.36
C LEU A 143 -0.87 10.93 5.46
N SER A 144 -1.54 11.98 5.93
CA SER A 144 -3.00 12.00 6.04
C SER A 144 -3.65 11.97 4.66
N ALA A 145 -3.19 12.78 3.70
CA ALA A 145 -3.65 12.73 2.32
C ALA A 145 -3.41 11.36 1.69
N SER A 146 -2.24 10.78 1.94
CA SER A 146 -1.87 9.42 1.52
C SER A 146 -2.80 8.36 2.10
N ALA A 147 -3.18 8.51 3.38
CA ALA A 147 -4.11 7.63 4.07
C ALA A 147 -5.50 7.65 3.45
N PHE A 148 -6.03 8.86 3.18
CA PHE A 148 -7.33 9.02 2.54
C PHE A 148 -7.34 8.39 1.15
N LEU A 149 -6.34 8.68 0.32
CA LEU A 149 -6.25 8.09 -1.01
C LEU A 149 -6.25 6.56 -0.96
N SER A 150 -5.42 5.96 -0.09
CA SER A 150 -5.40 4.50 0.07
C SER A 150 -6.70 3.93 0.65
N ALA A 151 -7.36 4.62 1.57
CA ALA A 151 -8.64 4.18 2.11
C ALA A 151 -9.74 4.20 1.02
N PHE A 152 -9.76 5.23 0.16
CA PHE A 152 -10.65 5.28 -0.99
C PHE A 152 -10.34 4.18 -2.01
N SER A 153 -9.07 3.96 -2.35
CA SER A 153 -8.66 2.86 -3.25
C SER A 153 -9.06 1.49 -2.68
N ALA A 154 -8.94 1.28 -1.36
CA ALA A 154 -9.40 0.06 -0.71
C ALA A 154 -10.93 -0.09 -0.73
N GLN A 155 -11.67 0.99 -0.52
CA GLN A 155 -13.13 0.97 -0.60
C GLN A 155 -13.61 0.65 -2.01
N TRP A 156 -12.93 1.20 -3.02
CA TRP A 156 -13.16 0.88 -4.42
C TRP A 156 -12.93 -0.62 -4.67
N LEU A 157 -11.77 -1.13 -4.28
CA LEU A 157 -11.40 -2.55 -4.46
C LEU A 157 -12.39 -3.50 -3.75
N ALA A 158 -12.82 -3.15 -2.53
CA ALA A 158 -13.80 -3.95 -1.80
C ALA A 158 -15.16 -3.95 -2.51
N SER A 159 -15.61 -2.79 -3.01
CA SER A 159 -16.88 -2.67 -3.71
C SER A 159 -16.89 -3.47 -5.02
N ASP A 160 -15.82 -3.34 -5.80
CA ASP A 160 -15.60 -4.08 -7.04
C ASP A 160 -15.61 -5.60 -6.82
N TYR A 161 -14.88 -6.07 -5.80
CA TYR A 161 -14.88 -7.48 -5.41
C TYR A 161 -16.29 -8.01 -5.09
N TYR A 162 -17.08 -7.26 -4.30
CA TYR A 162 -18.44 -7.69 -3.96
C TYR A 162 -19.39 -7.70 -5.16
N VAL A 163 -19.18 -6.82 -6.15
CA VAL A 163 -19.94 -6.84 -7.39
C VAL A 163 -19.61 -8.11 -8.18
N HIS A 164 -18.32 -8.45 -8.34
CA HIS A 164 -17.90 -9.63 -9.07
C HIS A 164 -18.33 -10.95 -8.42
N VAL A 165 -18.21 -11.06 -7.10
CA VAL A 165 -18.71 -12.25 -6.36
C VAL A 165 -20.23 -12.40 -6.54
N LYS A 166 -20.98 -11.30 -6.45
CA LYS A 166 -22.44 -11.35 -6.70
C LYS A 166 -22.77 -11.74 -8.13
N MET A 167 -21.98 -11.31 -9.12
CA MET A 167 -22.19 -11.73 -10.51
C MET A 167 -21.95 -13.23 -10.64
N GLU A 168 -20.84 -13.76 -10.12
CA GLU A 168 -20.49 -15.18 -10.19
C GLU A 168 -21.52 -16.08 -9.48
N GLU A 169 -22.05 -15.66 -8.32
CA GLU A 169 -23.12 -16.39 -7.61
C GLU A 169 -24.44 -16.43 -8.37
N ASN A 170 -24.70 -15.43 -9.22
CA ASN A 170 -25.91 -15.33 -10.03
C ASN A 170 -25.78 -15.98 -11.41
N VAL A 171 -24.59 -16.47 -11.80
CA VAL A 171 -24.42 -17.28 -13.01
C VAL A 171 -24.91 -18.71 -12.70
N PRO A 172 -25.97 -19.21 -13.36
CA PRO A 172 -26.39 -20.58 -13.14
C PRO A 172 -25.24 -21.52 -13.51
N LYS A 173 -24.94 -22.49 -12.63
CA LYS A 173 -23.81 -23.44 -12.77
C LYS A 173 -23.78 -24.24 -14.08
N ASN A 174 -24.87 -24.20 -14.86
CA ASN A 174 -25.05 -24.85 -16.15
C ASN A 174 -25.02 -23.88 -17.35
N ALA A 175 -24.74 -22.60 -17.15
CA ALA A 175 -24.53 -21.67 -18.25
C ALA A 175 -23.18 -21.99 -18.90
N THR A 176 -23.23 -22.68 -20.04
CA THR A 176 -22.10 -22.75 -20.97
C THR A 176 -21.76 -21.33 -21.38
N VAL A 177 -20.67 -20.79 -20.82
CA VAL A 177 -20.05 -19.56 -21.32
C VAL A 177 -19.58 -19.89 -22.74
N ILE A 178 -20.37 -19.52 -23.74
CA ILE A 178 -19.93 -19.54 -25.13
C ILE A 178 -18.91 -18.41 -25.23
N VAL A 179 -17.64 -18.76 -25.06
CA VAL A 179 -16.52 -17.90 -25.43
C VAL A 179 -16.60 -17.78 -26.96
N ALA A 180 -17.24 -16.71 -27.44
CA ALA A 180 -17.14 -16.33 -28.83
C ALA A 180 -15.67 -15.96 -29.06
N TYR A 181 -14.89 -16.90 -29.56
CA TYR A 181 -13.60 -16.59 -30.13
C TYR A 181 -13.82 -15.55 -31.23
N PRO A 182 -13.00 -14.48 -31.31
CA PRO A 182 -13.08 -13.58 -32.44
C PRO A 182 -12.91 -14.42 -33.69
N GLU A 183 -13.91 -14.35 -34.57
CA GLU A 183 -13.88 -14.99 -35.88
C GLU A 183 -12.59 -14.51 -36.56
N GLN A 184 -11.70 -15.45 -36.90
CA GLN A 184 -10.47 -15.11 -37.60
C GLN A 184 -10.85 -14.58 -38.98
N VAL A 185 -10.99 -13.27 -39.10
CA VAL A 185 -11.16 -12.61 -40.38
C VAL A 185 -9.86 -12.84 -41.17
N PRO A 186 -9.90 -13.47 -42.35
CA PRO A 186 -8.71 -13.65 -43.17
C PRO A 186 -8.10 -12.28 -43.48
N SER A 187 -6.78 -12.18 -43.43
CA SER A 187 -6.07 -10.96 -43.84
C SER A 187 -6.54 -10.51 -45.23
N PRO A 188 -6.78 -9.21 -45.45
CA PRO A 188 -7.25 -8.72 -46.74
C PRO A 188 -6.26 -9.14 -47.84
N ASN A 189 -6.78 -9.83 -48.86
CA ASN A 189 -6.02 -10.22 -50.03
C ASN A 189 -5.50 -8.95 -50.73
N ILE A 190 -4.20 -8.67 -50.59
CA ILE A 190 -3.53 -7.66 -51.42
C ILE A 190 -3.27 -8.34 -52.76
N THR A 191 -4.28 -8.36 -53.64
CA THR A 191 -4.05 -8.63 -55.06
C THR A 191 -3.24 -7.49 -55.63
N THR A 192 -1.94 -7.70 -55.82
CA THR A 192 -1.11 -6.88 -56.70
C THR A 192 -1.56 -7.14 -58.14
N SER A 193 -2.31 -6.20 -58.71
CA SER A 193 -2.51 -6.13 -60.16
C SER A 193 -1.22 -5.61 -60.80
N SER A 194 -0.60 -6.47 -61.60
CA SER A 194 0.51 -6.19 -62.53
C SER A 194 0.08 -5.32 -63.70
#